data_AF-A0A9P5UTL2-F1
#
_entry.id   AF-A0A9P5UTL2-F1
#
_cell.length_a   1.000
_cell.length_b   1.000
_cell.length_c   1.000
_cell.angle_alpha   90.00
_cell.angle_beta   90.00
_cell.angle_gamma   90.00
#
_symmetry.space_group_name_H-M   'P 1'
#
loop_
_entity.id
_entity.type
_entity.pdbx_description
1 polymer ?
#
loop_
_entity_poly.entity_id
_entity_poly.type
_entity_poly.pdbx_seq_one_letter_code
_entity_poly.pdbx_strand_id
1 'polypeptide(L)'
;MASNLTTQMRDIADVSKAVAKGDLTQKISVDAKGEILDLKNTINRMVDQLSTFSAEVTRVAREVGTEGKLGGQAEVEDVGGTWKELTDNVNTMASNLTTQVRDIADVSKAVAKGDLSKKISVE
;
A
#
# COMPACT_ATOMS: atom_id res chain seq x y z
N MET A 1 14.04 -0.11 -38.11
CA MET A 1 14.26 -0.91 -36.87
C MET A 1 14.85 -0.06 -35.74
N ALA A 2 15.97 0.65 -35.95
CA ALA A 2 16.55 1.53 -34.91
C ALA A 2 15.61 2.64 -34.41
N SER A 3 14.86 3.31 -35.30
CA SER A 3 13.88 4.35 -34.90
C SER A 3 12.74 3.82 -34.02
N ASN A 4 12.34 2.55 -34.21
CA ASN A 4 11.29 1.91 -33.41
C ASN A 4 11.80 1.60 -32.00
N LEU A 5 13.00 1.02 -31.89
CA LEU A 5 13.65 0.76 -30.61
C LEU A 5 13.92 2.05 -29.80
N THR A 6 14.34 3.14 -30.45
CA THR A 6 14.52 4.43 -29.77
C THR A 6 13.20 4.96 -29.21
N THR A 7 12.10 4.81 -29.94
CA THR A 7 10.77 5.23 -29.49
C THR A 7 10.31 4.38 -28.30
N GLN A 8 10.48 3.05 -28.40
CA GLN A 8 10.14 2.11 -27.32
C GLN A 8 10.91 2.41 -26.04
N MET A 9 12.24 2.58 -26.13
CA MET A 9 13.08 2.88 -24.97
C MET A 9 12.79 4.25 -24.37
N ARG A 10 12.38 5.24 -25.18
CA ARG A 10 11.99 6.55 -24.66
C ARG A 10 10.71 6.47 -23.83
N ASP A 11 9.69 5.76 -24.31
CA ASP A 11 8.43 5.56 -23.57
C ASP A 11 8.69 4.87 -22.22
N ILE A 12 9.50 3.80 -22.23
CA ILE A 12 9.94 3.11 -21.00
C ILE A 12 10.64 4.07 -20.04
N ALA A 13 11.60 4.85 -20.52
CA ALA A 13 12.33 5.79 -19.70
C ALA A 13 11.43 6.88 -19.09
N ASP A 14 10.44 7.35 -19.83
CA ASP A 14 9.52 8.39 -19.36
C ASP A 14 8.57 7.85 -18.29
N VAL A 15 8.06 6.63 -18.45
CA VAL A 15 7.27 5.95 -17.41
C VAL A 15 8.11 5.68 -16.17
N SER A 16 9.35 5.19 -16.31
CA SER A 16 10.23 4.98 -15.14
C SER A 16 10.54 6.28 -14.40
N LYS A 17 10.73 7.41 -15.11
CA LYS A 17 10.89 8.73 -14.49
C LYS A 17 9.62 9.19 -13.78
N ALA A 18 8.44 8.91 -14.33
CA ALA A 18 7.17 9.24 -13.71
C ALA A 18 6.97 8.48 -12.40
N VAL A 19 7.21 7.16 -12.42
CA VAL A 19 7.17 6.30 -11.22
C VAL A 19 8.17 6.78 -10.17
N ALA A 20 9.38 7.14 -10.56
CA ALA A 20 10.39 7.70 -9.65
C ALA A 20 9.96 9.03 -9.00
N LYS A 21 9.04 9.78 -9.63
CA LYS A 21 8.43 11.00 -9.09
C LYS A 21 7.13 10.72 -8.31
N GLY A 22 6.72 9.46 -8.18
CA GLY A 22 5.49 9.05 -7.52
C GLY A 22 4.23 9.11 -8.40
N ASP A 23 4.37 9.34 -9.71
CA ASP A 23 3.24 9.23 -10.63
C ASP A 23 3.08 7.76 -11.08
N LEU A 24 2.15 7.07 -10.42
CA LEU A 24 1.83 5.66 -10.66
C LEU A 24 0.67 5.49 -11.66
N THR A 25 0.25 6.57 -12.33
CA THR A 25 -0.83 6.51 -13.34
C THR A 25 -0.31 6.25 -14.76
N GLN A 26 1.00 6.45 -14.98
CA GLN A 26 1.63 6.28 -16.28
C GLN A 26 1.90 4.81 -16.60
N LYS A 27 1.61 4.40 -17.83
CA LYS A 27 1.95 3.08 -18.35
C LYS A 27 2.66 3.17 -19.69
N ILE A 28 3.52 2.19 -19.95
CA ILE A 28 4.17 2.03 -21.24
C ILE A 28 3.07 1.62 -22.23
N SER A 29 2.92 2.39 -23.30
CA SER A 29 1.83 2.24 -24.26
C SER A 29 2.32 1.82 -25.64
N VAL A 30 3.56 2.17 -25.98
CA VAL A 30 4.20 1.85 -27.27
C VAL A 30 4.12 0.36 -27.63
N ASP A 31 3.90 0.06 -28.91
CA ASP A 31 3.89 -1.31 -29.41
C ASP A 31 5.28 -1.93 -29.30
N ALA A 32 5.34 -3.14 -28.75
CA ALA A 32 6.55 -3.90 -28.53
C ALA A 32 6.35 -5.38 -28.85
N LYS A 33 7.46 -6.08 -29.15
CA LYS A 33 7.49 -7.52 -29.41
C LYS A 33 8.76 -8.11 -28.78
N GLY A 34 8.76 -9.42 -28.56
CA GLY A 34 9.90 -10.13 -27.96
C GLY A 34 10.27 -9.58 -26.58
N GLU A 35 11.55 -9.43 -26.32
CA GLU A 35 12.09 -9.02 -25.02
C GLU A 35 11.61 -7.63 -24.57
N ILE A 36 11.34 -6.72 -25.52
CA ILE A 36 10.81 -5.39 -25.21
C ILE A 36 9.35 -5.46 -24.74
N LEU A 37 8.57 -6.42 -25.26
CA LEU A 37 7.20 -6.65 -24.79
C LEU A 37 7.21 -7.22 -23.37
N ASP A 38 8.10 -8.16 -23.09
CA ASP A 38 8.25 -8.73 -21.74
C ASP A 38 8.68 -7.67 -20.72
N LEU A 39 9.63 -6.80 -21.11
CA LEU A 39 10.04 -5.65 -20.30
C LEU A 39 8.87 -4.68 -20.06
N LYS A 40 8.13 -4.30 -21.12
CA LYS A 40 6.93 -3.46 -21.03
C LYS A 40 5.93 -4.03 -20.03
N ASN A 41 5.61 -5.31 -20.16
CA ASN A 41 4.63 -5.98 -19.30
C ASN A 41 5.12 -6.05 -17.85
N THR A 42 6.40 -6.34 -17.64
CA THR A 42 7.01 -6.39 -16.30
C THR A 42 6.94 -5.03 -15.62
N ILE A 43 7.33 -3.96 -16.30
CA ILE A 43 7.27 -2.61 -15.74
C ILE A 43 5.82 -2.18 -15.50
N ASN A 44 4.90 -2.41 -16.44
CA ASN A 44 3.49 -2.06 -16.24
C ASN A 44 2.89 -2.81 -15.04
N ARG A 45 3.21 -4.09 -14.85
CA ARG A 45 2.79 -4.85 -13.67
C ARG A 45 3.37 -4.28 -12.37
N MET A 46 4.64 -3.86 -12.38
CA MET A 46 5.25 -3.18 -11.24
C MET A 46 4.51 -1.87 -10.90
N VAL A 47 4.13 -1.07 -11.91
CA VAL A 47 3.34 0.16 -11.71
C VAL A 47 1.98 -0.14 -11.11
N ASP A 48 1.28 -1.16 -11.63
CA ASP A 48 -0.02 -1.57 -11.10
C ASP A 48 0.07 -1.97 -9.62
N GLN A 49 1.07 -2.77 -9.28
CA GLN A 49 1.25 -3.25 -7.92
C GLN A 49 1.62 -2.12 -6.94
N LEU A 50 2.48 -1.20 -7.37
CA LEU A 50 2.78 0.04 -6.63
C LEU A 50 1.54 0.90 -6.42
N SER A 51 0.72 1.06 -7.46
CA SER A 51 -0.49 1.88 -7.40
C SER A 51 -1.51 1.31 -6.43
N THR A 52 -1.78 -0.01 -6.50
CA THR A 52 -2.70 -0.69 -5.58
C THR A 52 -2.19 -0.61 -4.14
N PHE A 53 -0.91 -0.89 -3.91
CA PHE A 53 -0.33 -0.78 -2.58
C PHE A 53 -0.44 0.64 -2.02
N SER A 54 -0.11 1.67 -2.80
CA SER A 54 -0.20 3.07 -2.38
C SER A 54 -1.63 3.46 -2.02
N ALA A 55 -2.62 3.02 -2.81
CA ALA A 55 -4.03 3.27 -2.53
C ALA A 55 -4.47 2.60 -1.21
N GLU A 56 -4.11 1.33 -1.00
CA GLU A 56 -4.49 0.58 0.20
C GLU A 56 -3.85 1.14 1.47
N VAL A 57 -2.56 1.48 1.43
CA VAL A 57 -1.89 2.11 2.58
C VAL A 57 -2.52 3.45 2.93
N THR A 58 -2.84 4.26 1.91
CA THR A 58 -3.50 5.56 2.12
C THR A 58 -4.88 5.37 2.73
N ARG A 59 -5.64 4.38 2.25
CA ARG A 59 -6.97 4.05 2.77
C ARG A 59 -6.92 3.63 4.23
N VAL A 60 -6.06 2.66 4.57
CA VAL A 60 -5.93 2.15 5.95
C VAL A 60 -5.46 3.24 6.91
N ALA A 61 -4.45 4.04 6.52
CA ALA A 61 -3.97 5.14 7.33
C ALA A 61 -5.07 6.17 7.62
N ARG A 62 -5.92 6.46 6.63
CA ARG A 62 -7.07 7.35 6.81
C ARG A 62 -8.13 6.73 7.69
N GLU A 63 -8.56 5.50 7.42
CA GLU A 63 -9.62 4.82 8.15
C GLU A 63 -9.25 4.62 9.63
N VAL A 64 -8.11 3.97 9.90
CA VAL A 64 -7.70 3.60 11.26
C VAL A 64 -7.08 4.79 11.98
N GLY A 65 -6.23 5.56 11.30
CA GLY A 65 -5.46 6.64 11.92
C GLY A 65 -6.20 7.97 12.05
N THR A 66 -7.13 8.28 11.13
CA THR A 66 -7.81 9.60 11.10
C THR A 66 -9.30 9.50 11.40
N GLU A 67 -10.02 8.57 10.77
CA GLU A 67 -11.47 8.42 10.93
C GLU A 67 -11.85 7.58 12.16
N GLY A 68 -10.89 6.90 12.79
CA GLY A 68 -11.12 6.03 13.94
C GLY A 68 -11.94 4.77 13.60
N LYS A 69 -12.00 4.39 12.33
CA LYS A 69 -12.60 3.13 11.86
C LYS A 69 -11.64 1.99 12.15
N LEU A 70 -11.80 1.41 13.34
CA LEU A 70 -10.92 0.36 13.84
C LEU A 70 -11.19 -0.99 13.16
N GLY A 71 -10.12 -1.72 12.85
CA GLY A 71 -10.17 -3.03 12.19
C GLY A 71 -9.96 -3.00 10.68
N GLY A 72 -9.70 -1.84 10.08
CA GLY A 72 -9.31 -1.73 8.67
C GLY A 72 -7.93 -2.36 8.43
N GLN A 73 -7.82 -3.14 7.35
CA GLN A 73 -6.57 -3.78 6.90
C GLN A 73 -6.41 -3.57 5.40
N ALA A 74 -5.15 -3.50 4.95
CA ALA A 74 -4.76 -3.39 3.56
C ALA A 74 -4.84 -4.77 2.91
N GLU A 75 -5.45 -4.83 1.74
CA GLU A 75 -5.55 -6.04 0.93
C GLU A 75 -4.95 -5.78 -0.45
N VAL A 76 -3.77 -6.34 -0.69
CA VAL A 76 -3.06 -6.19 -1.96
C VAL A 76 -2.88 -7.58 -2.57
N GLU A 77 -3.52 -7.84 -3.69
CA GLU A 77 -3.42 -9.11 -4.40
C GLU A 77 -2.03 -9.30 -5.05
N ASP A 78 -1.65 -10.57 -5.23
CA ASP A 78 -0.44 -10.99 -5.96
C ASP A 78 0.91 -10.44 -5.44
N VAL A 79 0.97 -9.96 -4.18
CA VAL A 79 2.23 -9.47 -3.60
C VAL A 79 3.09 -10.58 -3.00
N GLY A 80 4.37 -10.55 -3.34
CA GLY A 80 5.41 -11.39 -2.75
C GLY A 80 6.64 -10.58 -2.34
N GLY A 81 7.53 -11.19 -1.57
CA GLY A 81 8.77 -10.55 -1.11
C GLY A 81 8.50 -9.26 -0.33
N THR A 82 9.25 -8.20 -0.64
CA THR A 82 9.18 -6.91 0.06
C THR A 82 7.77 -6.30 0.06
N TRP A 83 6.98 -6.48 -1.00
CA TRP A 83 5.61 -5.94 -1.07
C TRP A 83 4.68 -6.57 -0.03
N LYS A 84 4.82 -7.89 0.17
CA LYS A 84 4.07 -8.61 1.17
C LYS A 84 4.46 -8.15 2.58
N GLU A 85 5.77 -8.06 2.84
CA GLU A 85 6.29 -7.61 4.14
C GLU A 85 5.78 -6.20 4.50
N LEU A 86 5.80 -5.27 3.55
CA LEU A 86 5.27 -3.92 3.78
C LEU A 86 3.77 -3.91 4.07
N THR A 87 3.00 -4.75 3.37
CA THR A 87 1.54 -4.89 3.60
C THR A 87 1.28 -5.47 4.99
N ASP A 88 2.00 -6.53 5.36
CA ASP A 88 1.89 -7.18 6.67
C ASP A 88 2.26 -6.24 7.82
N ASN A 89 3.28 -5.39 7.62
CA ASN A 89 3.68 -4.37 8.60
C ASN A 89 2.59 -3.28 8.79
N VAL A 90 1.98 -2.79 7.71
CA VAL A 90 0.86 -1.84 7.79
C VAL A 90 -0.33 -2.47 8.52
N ASN A 91 -0.64 -3.73 8.24
CA ASN A 91 -1.72 -4.46 8.90
C ASN A 91 -1.45 -4.71 10.39
N THR A 92 -0.19 -4.98 10.75
CA THR A 92 0.23 -5.10 12.15
C THR A 92 0.04 -3.78 12.89
N MET A 93 0.48 -2.66 12.30
CA MET A 93 0.28 -1.33 12.88
C MET A 93 -1.21 -1.02 13.07
N ALA A 94 -2.03 -1.27 12.05
CA ALA A 94 -3.48 -1.02 12.10
C ALA A 94 -4.19 -1.89 13.16
N SER A 95 -3.77 -3.16 13.29
CA SER A 95 -4.26 -4.08 14.32
C SER A 95 -3.89 -3.59 15.72
N ASN A 96 -2.63 -3.21 15.93
CA ASN A 96 -2.15 -2.72 17.23
C ASN A 96 -2.90 -1.46 17.66
N LEU A 97 -3.07 -0.49 16.74
CA LEU A 97 -3.87 0.71 17.02
C LEU A 97 -5.33 0.37 17.35
N THR A 98 -5.93 -0.57 16.62
CA THR A 98 -7.29 -1.03 16.88
C THR A 98 -7.46 -1.63 18.28
N THR A 99 -6.55 -2.52 18.67
CA THR A 99 -6.56 -3.14 19.99
C THR A 99 -6.37 -2.10 21.08
N GLN A 100 -5.35 -1.26 20.96
CA GLN A 100 -5.04 -0.22 21.95
C GLN A 100 -6.22 0.74 22.17
N VAL A 101 -6.88 1.21 21.10
CA VAL A 101 -8.03 2.12 21.25
C VAL A 101 -9.24 1.43 21.88
N ARG A 102 -9.48 0.16 21.57
CA ARG A 102 -10.56 -0.62 22.21
C ARG A 102 -10.30 -0.86 23.69
N ASP A 103 -9.06 -1.19 24.07
CA ASP A 103 -8.68 -1.36 25.47
C ASP A 103 -8.86 -0.06 26.27
N ILE A 104 -8.47 1.07 25.69
CA ILE A 104 -8.70 2.40 26.29
C ILE A 104 -10.20 2.66 26.48
N ALA A 105 -11.04 2.32 25.49
CA ALA A 105 -12.48 2.50 25.59
C ALA A 105 -13.10 1.64 26.70
N ASP A 106 -12.66 0.39 26.84
CA ASP A 106 -13.12 -0.52 27.88
C ASP A 106 -12.70 -0.08 29.29
N VAL A 107 -11.44 0.35 29.45
CA VAL A 107 -10.95 0.92 30.71
C VAL A 107 -11.72 2.20 31.06
N SER A 108 -11.93 3.10 30.09
CA SER A 108 -12.70 4.33 30.30
C SER A 108 -14.13 4.05 30.75
N LYS A 109 -14.76 3.02 30.17
CA LYS A 109 -16.10 2.56 30.56
C LYS A 109 -16.13 1.95 31.96
N ALA A 110 -15.10 1.23 32.38
CA ALA A 110 -14.97 0.70 33.74
C ALA A 110 -14.81 1.82 34.77
N VAL A 111 -13.92 2.78 34.51
CA VAL A 111 -13.71 3.96 35.35
C VAL A 111 -14.99 4.77 35.50
N ALA A 112 -15.74 4.99 34.42
CA ALA A 112 -17.04 5.68 34.46
C ALA A 112 -18.10 4.96 35.31
N LYS A 113 -17.94 3.64 35.51
CA LYS A 113 -18.78 2.82 36.40
C LYS A 113 -18.23 2.69 37.82
N GLY A 114 -17.11 3.35 38.12
CA GLY A 114 -16.44 3.31 39.43
C GLY A 114 -15.48 2.14 39.64
N ASP A 115 -15.21 1.33 38.60
CA ASP A 115 -14.23 0.24 38.66
C ASP A 115 -12.84 0.73 38.22
N LEU A 116 -11.96 0.95 39.19
CA LEU A 116 -10.57 1.37 38.98
C LEU A 116 -9.59 0.19 38.91
N SER A 117 -10.07 -1.05 38.94
CA SER A 117 -9.21 -2.24 38.88
C SER A 117 -8.69 -2.55 37.47
N LYS A 118 -9.36 -2.02 36.44
CA LYS A 118 -8.97 -2.19 35.02
C LYS A 118 -7.78 -1.31 34.66
N LYS A 119 -6.83 -1.87 33.91
CA LYS A 119 -5.64 -1.19 33.41
C LYS A 119 -5.53 -1.35 31.90
N ILE A 120 -4.93 -0.35 31.25
CA ILE A 120 -4.53 -0.45 29.85
C ILE A 120 -3.28 -1.33 29.82
N SER A 121 -3.35 -2.44 29.09
CA SER A 121 -2.19 -3.26 28.76
C SER A 121 -1.77 -2.92 27.33
N VAL A 122 -0.48 -2.69 27.12
CA VAL A 122 0.08 -2.53 25.77
C VAL A 122 1.08 -3.66 25.61
N GLU A 123 0.79 -4.60 24.71
CA GLU A 123 1.75 -5.59 24.20
C GLU A 123 2.30 -5.16 22.84
#